data_AF-A0A7L4D874-F1
#
_entry.id   AF-A0A7L4D874-F1
#
_cell.length_a   1.000
_cell.length_b   1.000
_cell.length_c   1.000
_cell.angle_alpha   90.00
_cell.angle_beta   90.00
_cell.angle_gamma   90.00
#
_symmetry.space_group_name_H-M   'P 1'
#
loop_
_entity.id
_entity.type
_entity.pdbx_description
1 polymer ?
#
loop_
_entity_poly.entity_id
_entity_poly.type
_entity_poly.pdbx_seq_one_letter_code
_entity_poly.pdbx_strand_id
1 'polypeptide(L)'
;MEALNKANTSFALNFFKHECQEDGDKNILFSPLSISSALATVYLGAKGNTADQIAKVLHFNKAEGARNITTTIKMQIYSRTEEHLTNQCACFQKTEIEKKDNIHAEFKALNFEINQHTKNYVLKSVSELYGEKSLPFSKEYLELAKIYYNAEPQSVNFVGAADEIRRQINSKVKHQTEGKIQNLLPPGSIDSLTRLVLINALYFKGNWATKFEAEATRQRPFRINTHTTKPVSMMYLSDKFN
;
A
#
# COMPACT_ATOMS: atom_id res chain seq x y z
N MET A 1 -7.23 6.41 -12.42
CA MET A 1 -6.09 6.60 -11.49
C MET A 1 -5.81 8.06 -11.16
N GLU A 2 -6.53 9.05 -11.72
CA GLU A 2 -6.30 10.46 -11.39
C GLU A 2 -6.61 10.77 -9.92
N ALA A 3 -7.64 10.13 -9.38
CA ALA A 3 -8.11 10.34 -8.03
C ALA A 3 -7.10 9.82 -6.99
N LEU A 4 -6.58 8.60 -7.18
CA LEU A 4 -5.51 8.01 -6.39
C LEU A 4 -4.22 8.84 -6.47
N ASN A 5 -3.85 9.33 -7.66
CA ASN A 5 -2.66 10.18 -7.80
C ASN A 5 -2.78 11.48 -6.99
N LYS A 6 -3.95 12.15 -7.05
CA LYS A 6 -4.22 13.36 -6.24
C LYS A 6 -4.21 13.06 -4.74
N ALA A 7 -4.85 11.96 -4.33
CA ALA A 7 -4.91 11.53 -2.93
C ALA A 7 -3.50 11.20 -2.40
N ASN A 8 -2.73 10.38 -3.13
CA ASN A 8 -1.38 9.99 -2.75
C ASN A 8 -0.41 11.17 -2.71
N THR A 9 -0.54 12.14 -3.64
CA THR A 9 0.24 13.38 -3.61
C THR A 9 -0.10 14.24 -2.40
N SER A 10 -1.40 14.40 -2.09
CA SER A 10 -1.85 15.16 -0.92
C SER A 10 -1.39 14.51 0.39
N PHE A 11 -1.45 13.18 0.46
CA PHE A 11 -0.90 12.40 1.57
C PHE A 11 0.62 12.60 1.69
N ALA A 12 1.37 12.48 0.60
CA ALA A 12 2.83 12.65 0.58
C ALA A 12 3.26 14.00 1.15
N LEU A 13 2.60 15.09 0.72
CA LEU A 13 2.91 16.45 1.19
C LEU A 13 2.56 16.63 2.67
N ASN A 14 1.42 16.11 3.11
CA ASN A 14 1.02 16.17 4.51
C ASN A 14 1.99 15.39 5.41
N PHE A 15 2.35 14.17 5.00
CA PHE A 15 3.30 13.32 5.73
C PHE A 15 4.67 13.98 5.77
N PHE A 16 5.20 14.46 4.64
CA PHE A 16 6.46 15.18 4.61
C PHE A 16 6.48 16.41 5.53
N LYS A 17 5.39 17.19 5.54
CA LYS A 17 5.28 18.35 6.44
C LYS A 17 5.31 17.94 7.91
N HIS A 18 4.70 16.81 8.25
CA HIS A 18 4.72 16.27 9.61
C HIS A 18 6.14 15.82 10.01
N GLU A 19 6.81 15.02 9.18
CA GLU A 19 8.19 14.56 9.45
C GLU A 19 9.17 15.74 9.57
N CYS A 20 9.02 16.79 8.75
CA CYS A 20 9.83 18.01 8.85
C CYS A 20 9.67 18.74 10.19
N GLN A 21 8.54 18.58 10.89
CA GLN A 21 8.33 19.20 12.20
C GLN A 21 9.02 18.44 13.33
N GLU A 22 9.27 17.14 13.14
CA GLU A 22 9.92 16.30 14.16
C GLU A 22 11.46 16.36 14.05
N ASP A 23 12.01 16.49 12.83
CA ASP A 23 13.46 16.31 12.61
C ASP A 23 14.02 17.17 11.46
N GLY A 24 14.22 18.47 11.73
CA GLY A 24 14.53 19.48 10.71
C GLY A 24 15.89 19.36 10.00
N ASP A 25 16.84 18.61 10.56
CA ASP A 25 18.24 18.54 10.08
C ASP A 25 18.64 17.18 9.49
N LYS A 26 17.68 16.26 9.29
CA LYS A 26 17.94 14.92 8.74
C LYS A 26 17.44 14.75 7.31
N ASN A 27 18.06 13.81 6.59
CA ASN A 27 17.58 13.39 5.28
C ASN A 27 16.26 12.62 5.45
N ILE A 28 15.23 13.02 4.71
CA ILE A 28 13.93 12.34 4.68
C ILE A 28 13.78 11.63 3.34
N LEU A 29 13.51 10.33 3.36
CA LEU A 29 13.20 9.52 2.18
C LEU A 29 12.13 8.49 2.55
N PHE A 30 11.00 8.53 1.84
CA PHE A 30 9.92 7.56 2.00
C PHE A 30 9.19 7.36 0.68
N SER A 31 8.39 6.29 0.59
CA SER A 31 7.51 6.04 -0.54
C SER A 31 6.05 6.26 -0.10
N PRO A 32 5.42 7.38 -0.52
CA PRO A 32 4.03 7.66 -0.15
C PRO A 32 3.09 6.57 -0.65
N LEU A 33 3.34 6.08 -1.87
CA LEU A 33 2.54 5.03 -2.49
C LEU A 33 2.61 3.72 -1.70
N SER A 34 3.81 3.38 -1.21
CA SER A 34 4.04 2.18 -0.42
C SER A 34 3.20 2.18 0.87
N ILE A 35 3.27 3.28 1.62
CA ILE A 35 2.51 3.49 2.86
C ILE A 35 1.01 3.50 2.56
N SER A 36 0.59 4.23 1.53
CA SER A 36 -0.81 4.37 1.13
C SER A 36 -1.41 3.02 0.71
N SER A 37 -0.70 2.21 -0.09
CA SER A 37 -1.13 0.86 -0.51
C SER A 37 -1.28 -0.10 0.67
N ALA A 38 -0.34 -0.06 1.61
CA ALA A 38 -0.41 -0.85 2.83
C ALA A 38 -1.69 -0.49 3.60
N LEU A 39 -1.86 0.78 3.94
CA LEU A 39 -3.00 1.25 4.72
C LEU A 39 -4.33 1.09 3.97
N ALA A 40 -4.33 1.12 2.64
CA ALA A 40 -5.51 0.82 1.83
C ALA A 40 -5.94 -0.66 1.95
N THR A 41 -5.01 -1.57 2.20
CA THR A 41 -5.32 -2.99 2.47
C THR A 41 -5.94 -3.17 3.85
N VAL A 42 -5.58 -2.31 4.83
CA VAL A 42 -6.23 -2.25 6.15
C VAL A 42 -7.60 -1.59 6.05
N TYR A 43 -7.70 -0.49 5.29
CA TYR A 43 -8.95 0.23 5.03
C TYR A 43 -10.03 -0.69 4.46
N LEU A 44 -9.64 -1.62 3.59
CA LEU A 44 -10.53 -2.63 3.00
C LEU A 44 -11.29 -3.46 4.07
N GLY A 45 -10.68 -3.69 5.24
CA GLY A 45 -11.28 -4.45 6.34
C GLY A 45 -11.81 -3.57 7.48
N ALA A 46 -11.55 -2.26 7.46
CA ALA A 46 -11.95 -1.33 8.50
C ALA A 46 -13.44 -0.96 8.39
N LYS A 47 -14.07 -0.60 9.51
CA LYS A 47 -15.47 -0.15 9.56
C LYS A 47 -15.65 1.05 10.49
N GLY A 48 -16.73 1.81 10.29
CA GLY A 48 -17.10 2.96 11.11
C GLY A 48 -15.97 4.00 11.23
N ASN A 49 -15.82 4.57 12.43
CA ASN A 49 -14.83 5.62 12.70
C ASN A 49 -13.40 5.25 12.29
N THR A 50 -13.01 3.98 12.41
CA THR A 50 -11.67 3.52 11.99
C THR A 50 -11.48 3.67 10.48
N ALA A 51 -12.49 3.28 9.69
CA ALA A 51 -12.46 3.45 8.24
C ALA A 51 -12.41 4.94 7.87
N ASP A 52 -13.24 5.76 8.52
CA ASP A 52 -13.32 7.20 8.24
C ASP A 52 -12.00 7.93 8.52
N GLN A 53 -11.31 7.57 9.62
CA GLN A 53 -10.02 8.15 9.97
C GLN A 53 -8.94 7.80 8.94
N ILE A 54 -8.87 6.53 8.52
CA ILE A 54 -7.90 6.09 7.50
C ILE A 54 -8.17 6.82 6.18
N ALA A 55 -9.43 6.83 5.73
CA ALA A 55 -9.80 7.45 4.47
C ALA A 55 -9.56 8.98 4.45
N LYS A 56 -9.76 9.65 5.59
CA LYS A 56 -9.45 11.07 5.75
C LYS A 56 -7.95 11.36 5.64
N VAL A 57 -7.11 10.60 6.36
CA VAL A 57 -5.65 10.81 6.36
C VAL A 57 -5.04 10.54 4.99
N LEU A 58 -5.51 9.49 4.30
CA LEU A 58 -5.03 9.12 2.96
C LEU A 58 -5.71 9.91 1.84
N HIS A 59 -6.62 10.82 2.16
CA HIS A 59 -7.41 11.63 1.21
C HIS A 59 -8.27 10.81 0.23
N PHE A 60 -8.67 9.60 0.59
CA PHE A 60 -9.56 8.77 -0.25
C PHE A 60 -10.95 9.42 -0.42
N ASN A 61 -11.41 10.15 0.60
CA ASN A 61 -12.70 10.86 0.56
C ASN A 61 -12.75 12.05 -0.42
N LYS A 62 -11.59 12.53 -0.90
CA LYS A 62 -11.51 13.56 -1.95
C LYS A 62 -11.34 12.98 -3.35
N ALA A 63 -10.88 11.73 -3.44
CA ALA A 63 -10.79 10.95 -4.66
C ALA A 63 -12.18 10.42 -5.07
N GLU A 64 -13.01 10.09 -4.09
CA GLU A 64 -14.42 9.79 -4.29
C GLU A 64 -15.20 11.12 -4.35
N GLY A 65 -15.56 11.55 -5.54
CA GLY A 65 -16.59 12.59 -5.70
C GLY A 65 -17.88 12.11 -5.05
N ALA A 66 -18.11 12.51 -3.80
CA ALA A 66 -19.32 12.37 -2.99
C ALA A 66 -20.30 11.25 -3.40
N ARG A 67 -20.37 10.15 -2.63
CA ARG A 67 -21.63 9.54 -2.15
C ARG A 67 -21.38 8.32 -1.25
N ASN A 68 -21.78 8.50 0.00
CA ASN A 68 -22.09 7.53 1.05
C ASN A 68 -22.36 6.09 0.55
N ILE A 69 -21.61 5.13 1.09
CA ILE A 69 -21.96 3.71 1.04
C ILE A 69 -23.13 3.50 2.01
N THR A 70 -24.36 3.68 1.53
CA THR A 70 -25.53 3.12 2.21
C THR A 70 -25.73 1.72 1.66
N THR A 71 -25.37 0.68 2.42
CA THR A 71 -25.79 -0.69 2.13
C THR A 71 -27.29 -0.81 2.37
N THR A 72 -28.11 -0.39 1.40
CA THR A 72 -29.54 -0.68 1.42
C THR A 72 -29.74 -2.09 0.88
N ILE A 73 -29.84 -3.07 1.79
CA ILE A 73 -30.42 -4.37 1.45
C ILE A 73 -31.90 -4.10 1.11
N LYS A 74 -32.23 -3.96 -0.17
CA LYS A 74 -33.64 -3.94 -0.60
C LYS A 74 -34.20 -5.36 -0.46
N MET A 75 -34.90 -5.62 0.64
CA MET A 75 -35.83 -6.74 0.71
C MET A 75 -36.97 -6.49 -0.28
N GLN A 76 -37.05 -7.28 -1.34
CA GLN A 76 -38.27 -7.38 -2.15
C GLN A 76 -39.05 -8.60 -1.70
N ILE A 77 -40.17 -8.38 -1.03
CA ILE A 77 -41.19 -9.40 -0.77
C ILE A 77 -42.08 -9.42 -2.00
N TYR A 78 -42.03 -10.50 -2.78
CA TYR A 78 -43.04 -10.74 -3.82
C TYR A 78 -44.26 -11.39 -3.18
N SER A 79 -45.39 -10.68 -3.16
CA SER A 79 -46.70 -11.32 -3.01
C SER A 79 -47.10 -11.88 -4.37
N ARG A 80 -46.99 -13.20 -4.53
CA ARG A 80 -47.50 -13.91 -5.70
C ARG A 80 -48.98 -14.18 -5.45
N THR A 81 -49.87 -13.53 -6.20
CA THR A 81 -51.29 -13.89 -6.21
C THR A 81 -51.44 -15.27 -6.85
N GLU A 82 -51.93 -16.21 -6.03
CA GLU A 82 -52.63 -17.47 -6.32
C GLU A 82 -52.14 -18.35 -7.48
N GLU A 83 -51.29 -19.33 -7.16
CA GLU A 83 -51.59 -20.74 -7.51
C GLU A 83 -50.76 -21.71 -6.63
N HIS A 84 -51.48 -22.66 -6.06
CA HIS A 84 -51.16 -23.76 -5.14
C HIS A 84 -49.70 -24.20 -4.85
N LEU A 85 -49.45 -24.35 -3.53
CA LEU A 85 -48.57 -25.30 -2.81
C LEU A 85 -47.05 -25.02 -2.68
N THR A 86 -46.69 -24.66 -1.45
CA THR A 86 -45.44 -24.96 -0.69
C THR A 86 -44.08 -24.76 -1.39
N ASN A 87 -43.44 -23.62 -1.15
CA ASN A 87 -42.05 -23.51 -0.64
C ASN A 87 -41.64 -22.03 -0.57
N GLN A 88 -41.48 -21.51 0.65
CA GLN A 88 -40.94 -20.18 0.89
C GLN A 88 -39.41 -20.24 0.78
N CYS A 89 -38.87 -19.97 -0.40
CA CYS A 89 -37.43 -19.87 -0.60
C CYS A 89 -37.05 -18.38 -0.67
N ALA A 90 -36.39 -17.86 0.37
CA ALA A 90 -35.73 -16.56 0.32
C ALA A 90 -34.45 -16.71 -0.51
N CYS A 91 -34.50 -16.36 -1.79
CA CYS A 91 -33.30 -16.31 -2.61
C CYS A 91 -32.51 -15.02 -2.32
N PHE A 92 -31.32 -15.17 -1.75
CA PHE A 92 -30.33 -14.09 -1.66
C PHE A 92 -29.67 -13.92 -3.02
N GLN A 93 -30.14 -12.97 -3.84
CA GLN A 93 -29.36 -12.56 -4.99
C GLN A 93 -28.24 -11.63 -4.53
N LYS A 94 -26.99 -12.11 -4.58
CA LYS A 94 -25.79 -11.28 -4.49
C LYS A 94 -25.76 -10.42 -5.75
N THR A 95 -26.11 -9.15 -5.61
CA THR A 95 -26.01 -8.19 -6.71
C THR A 95 -24.55 -7.92 -7.05
N GLU A 96 -24.30 -7.75 -8.34
CA GLU A 96 -22.99 -7.53 -8.95
C GLU A 96 -22.21 -6.39 -8.27
N ILE A 97 -20.89 -6.54 -8.20
CA ILE A 97 -19.96 -5.46 -7.85
C ILE A 97 -20.04 -4.44 -9.00
N GLU A 98 -21.01 -3.53 -8.93
CA GLU A 98 -21.15 -2.45 -9.88
C GLU A 98 -19.87 -1.62 -9.89
N LYS A 99 -19.32 -1.39 -11.09
CA LYS A 99 -18.26 -0.41 -11.36
C LYS A 99 -18.70 0.96 -10.84
N LYS A 100 -18.26 1.31 -9.64
CA LYS A 100 -18.22 2.67 -9.13
C LYS A 100 -16.84 2.93 -8.56
N ASP A 101 -16.34 4.14 -8.80
CA ASP A 101 -15.02 4.64 -8.44
C ASP A 101 -14.66 4.34 -6.99
N ASN A 102 -14.12 3.15 -6.74
CA ASN A 102 -13.60 2.74 -5.45
C ASN A 102 -12.09 2.82 -5.54
N ILE A 103 -11.47 3.51 -4.58
CA ILE A 103 -10.02 3.69 -4.49
C ILE A 103 -9.25 2.36 -4.64
N HIS A 104 -9.83 1.25 -4.18
CA HIS A 104 -9.25 -0.10 -4.31
C HIS A 104 -9.11 -0.57 -5.75
N ALA A 105 -10.04 -0.20 -6.65
CA ALA A 105 -9.94 -0.50 -8.07
C ALA A 105 -8.79 0.29 -8.74
N GLU A 106 -8.55 1.52 -8.30
CA GLU A 106 -7.39 2.30 -8.77
C GLU A 106 -6.08 1.71 -8.28
N PHE A 107 -6.01 1.26 -7.02
CA PHE A 107 -4.84 0.52 -6.51
C PHE A 107 -4.60 -0.79 -7.27
N LYS A 108 -5.67 -1.49 -7.68
CA LYS A 108 -5.56 -2.68 -8.52
C LYS A 108 -4.90 -2.38 -9.86
N ALA A 109 -5.38 -1.35 -10.55
CA ALA A 109 -4.81 -0.93 -11.83
C ALA A 109 -3.34 -0.52 -11.66
N LEU A 110 -3.03 0.26 -10.63
CA LEU A 110 -1.68 0.73 -10.36
C LEU A 110 -0.72 -0.43 -10.01
N ASN A 111 -1.15 -1.36 -9.14
CA ASN A 111 -0.34 -2.52 -8.79
C ASN A 111 -0.08 -3.43 -10.00
N PHE A 112 -1.03 -3.52 -10.94
CA PHE A 112 -0.83 -4.23 -12.19
C PHE A 112 0.22 -3.55 -13.07
N GLU A 113 0.21 -2.21 -13.17
CA GLU A 113 1.18 -1.45 -13.96
C GLU A 113 2.59 -1.47 -13.35
N ILE A 114 2.71 -1.26 -12.04
CA ILE A 114 3.99 -1.16 -11.33
C ILE A 114 4.78 -2.46 -11.36
N ASN A 115 4.08 -3.59 -11.38
CA ASN A 115 4.70 -4.91 -11.41
C ASN A 115 4.86 -5.48 -12.83
N GLN A 116 4.60 -4.70 -13.88
CA GLN A 116 4.91 -5.09 -15.25
C GLN A 116 6.43 -5.24 -15.44
N HIS A 117 6.84 -6.26 -16.18
CA HIS A 117 8.23 -6.38 -16.58
C HIS A 117 8.57 -5.31 -17.62
N THR A 118 9.61 -4.51 -17.35
CA THR A 118 10.10 -3.52 -18.33
C THR A 118 11.58 -3.73 -18.65
N LYS A 119 12.01 -3.28 -19.83
CA LYS A 119 13.40 -3.46 -20.29
C LYS A 119 14.38 -2.46 -19.66
N ASN A 120 13.90 -1.28 -19.27
CA ASN A 120 14.77 -0.14 -18.93
C ASN A 120 14.89 0.09 -17.41
N TYR A 121 13.95 -0.44 -16.63
CA TYR A 121 13.95 -0.35 -15.19
C TYR A 121 13.34 -1.60 -14.55
N VAL A 122 13.72 -1.85 -13.31
CA VAL A 122 13.09 -2.82 -12.44
C VAL A 122 12.26 -2.04 -11.42
N LEU A 123 10.97 -2.32 -11.39
CA LEU A 123 10.06 -1.83 -10.38
C LEU A 123 9.31 -3.02 -9.82
N LYS A 124 9.35 -3.18 -8.50
CA LYS A 124 8.68 -4.27 -7.78
C LYS A 124 8.01 -3.67 -6.55
N SER A 125 6.71 -3.86 -6.42
CA SER A 125 5.95 -3.50 -5.24
C SER A 125 5.26 -4.74 -4.71
N VAL A 126 5.40 -4.99 -3.40
CA VAL A 126 4.75 -6.12 -2.75
C VAL A 126 4.10 -5.67 -1.46
N SER A 127 2.82 -5.96 -1.33
CA SER A 127 2.06 -5.80 -0.09
C SER A 127 1.78 -7.20 0.47
N GLU A 128 2.16 -7.44 1.72
CA GLU A 128 1.93 -8.70 2.40
C GLU A 128 1.25 -8.47 3.73
N LEU A 129 0.35 -9.38 4.07
CA LEU A 129 -0.39 -9.32 5.32
C LEU A 129 -0.21 -10.65 6.05
N TYR A 130 0.14 -10.58 7.32
CA TYR A 130 0.34 -11.73 8.19
C TYR A 130 -0.59 -11.59 9.39
N GLY A 131 -1.52 -12.53 9.55
CA GLY A 131 -2.44 -12.59 10.68
C GLY A 131 -2.11 -13.75 11.61
N GLU A 132 -2.33 -13.55 12.91
CA GLU A 132 -2.23 -14.61 13.90
C GLU A 132 -3.26 -15.71 13.62
N LYS A 133 -2.82 -16.97 13.58
CA LYS A 133 -3.63 -18.13 13.19
C LYS A 133 -4.86 -18.38 14.05
N SER A 134 -4.85 -17.93 15.31
CA SER A 134 -6.01 -18.03 16.21
C SER A 134 -7.12 -17.02 15.88
N LEU A 135 -6.88 -16.04 15.01
CA LEU A 135 -7.86 -15.05 14.55
C LEU A 135 -7.99 -15.11 13.02
N PRO A 136 -8.82 -16.02 12.47
CA PRO A 136 -8.94 -16.18 11.03
C PRO A 136 -9.56 -14.94 10.36
N PHE A 137 -9.04 -14.59 9.19
CA PHE A 137 -9.64 -13.56 8.34
C PHE A 137 -11.04 -13.97 7.86
N SER A 138 -11.92 -13.00 7.66
CA SER A 138 -13.22 -13.27 7.04
C SER A 138 -13.04 -13.67 5.58
N LYS A 139 -13.90 -14.58 5.09
CA LYS A 139 -13.87 -15.02 3.68
C LYS A 139 -14.02 -13.86 2.71
N GLU A 140 -14.93 -12.94 3.02
CA GLU A 140 -15.15 -11.72 2.24
C GLU A 140 -13.88 -10.87 2.14
N TYR A 141 -13.16 -10.66 3.24
CA TYR A 141 -11.92 -9.89 3.22
C TYR A 141 -10.85 -10.57 2.35
N LEU A 142 -10.69 -11.89 2.46
CA LEU A 142 -9.74 -12.66 1.65
C LEU A 142 -10.05 -12.54 0.15
N GLU A 143 -11.32 -12.64 -0.24
CA GLU A 143 -11.76 -12.47 -1.63
C GLU A 143 -11.42 -11.06 -2.13
N LEU A 144 -11.78 -10.02 -1.38
CA LEU A 144 -11.54 -8.63 -1.79
C LEU A 144 -10.04 -8.29 -1.84
N ALA A 145 -9.25 -8.75 -0.86
CA ALA A 145 -7.80 -8.53 -0.82
C ALA A 145 -7.12 -9.18 -2.03
N LYS A 146 -7.55 -10.38 -2.42
CA LYS A 146 -7.09 -11.06 -3.62
C LYS A 146 -7.50 -10.30 -4.88
N ILE A 147 -8.74 -9.81 -4.96
CA ILE A 147 -9.28 -9.12 -6.13
C ILE A 147 -8.56 -7.79 -6.39
N TYR A 148 -8.34 -6.97 -5.36
CA TYR A 148 -7.84 -5.61 -5.52
C TYR A 148 -6.33 -5.48 -5.38
N TYR A 149 -5.70 -6.29 -4.53
CA TYR A 149 -4.28 -6.15 -4.23
C TYR A 149 -3.45 -7.34 -4.70
N ASN A 150 -4.10 -8.38 -5.24
CA ASN A 150 -3.48 -9.69 -5.46
C ASN A 150 -2.76 -10.21 -4.21
N ALA A 151 -3.26 -9.81 -3.04
CA ALA A 151 -2.68 -10.16 -1.76
C ALA A 151 -3.33 -11.44 -1.23
N GLU A 152 -2.50 -12.31 -0.66
CA GLU A 152 -2.95 -13.51 0.04
C GLU A 152 -2.50 -13.41 1.49
N PRO A 153 -3.38 -12.94 2.39
CA PRO A 153 -3.07 -12.88 3.81
C PRO A 153 -2.61 -14.23 4.35
N GLN A 154 -1.46 -14.25 5.02
CA GLN A 154 -0.84 -15.44 5.55
C GLN A 154 -1.23 -15.64 7.02
N SER A 155 -1.61 -16.86 7.37
CA SER A 155 -1.91 -17.25 8.74
C SER A 155 -0.66 -17.79 9.42
N VAL A 156 -0.20 -17.15 10.49
CA VAL A 156 1.09 -17.44 11.15
C VAL A 156 0.94 -17.54 12.68
N ASN A 157 1.91 -18.16 13.34
CA ASN A 157 1.90 -18.36 14.79
C ASN A 157 2.75 -17.30 15.51
N PHE A 158 2.25 -16.07 15.62
CA PHE A 158 2.91 -15.04 16.43
C PHE A 158 2.93 -15.43 17.91
N VAL A 159 1.82 -15.98 18.44
CA VAL A 159 1.71 -16.35 19.86
C VAL A 159 2.83 -17.29 20.32
N GLY A 160 3.13 -18.32 19.53
CA GLY A 160 4.14 -19.32 19.89
C GLY A 160 5.50 -19.19 19.20
N ALA A 161 5.61 -18.41 18.12
CA ALA A 161 6.81 -18.40 17.27
C ALA A 161 7.14 -17.00 16.69
N ALA A 162 6.78 -15.90 17.36
CA ALA A 162 6.95 -14.53 16.87
C ALA A 162 8.35 -14.25 16.27
N ASP A 163 9.43 -14.58 16.97
CA ASP A 163 10.79 -14.27 16.48
C ASP A 163 11.19 -15.13 15.26
N GLU A 164 10.65 -16.34 15.14
CA GLU A 164 10.81 -17.13 13.93
C GLU A 164 10.08 -16.48 12.75
N ILE A 165 8.82 -16.09 12.94
CA ILE A 165 8.02 -15.41 11.91
C ILE A 165 8.68 -14.08 11.51
N ARG A 166 9.25 -13.34 12.47
CA ARG A 166 10.01 -12.10 12.22
C ARG A 166 11.17 -12.34 11.26
N ARG A 167 11.96 -13.40 11.48
CA ARG A 167 13.08 -13.78 10.61
C ARG A 167 12.60 -14.20 9.22
N GLN A 168 11.52 -14.97 9.14
CA GLN A 168 10.93 -15.38 7.86
C GLN A 168 10.47 -14.17 7.04
N ILE A 169 9.75 -13.25 7.68
CA ILE A 169 9.34 -11.97 7.09
C ILE A 169 10.54 -11.18 6.55
N ASN A 170 11.57 -10.96 7.38
CA ASN A 170 12.76 -10.21 6.97
C ASN A 170 13.49 -10.88 5.80
N SER A 171 13.58 -12.22 5.81
CA SER A 171 14.18 -12.98 4.71
C SER A 171 13.43 -12.78 3.39
N LYS A 172 12.10 -12.76 3.44
CA LYS A 172 11.26 -12.56 2.26
C LYS A 172 11.36 -11.14 1.71
N VAL A 173 11.28 -10.14 2.59
CA VAL A 173 11.48 -8.72 2.22
C VAL A 173 12.87 -8.49 1.63
N LYS A 174 13.90 -9.11 2.21
CA LYS A 174 15.28 -9.05 1.69
C LYS A 174 15.35 -9.60 0.27
N HIS A 175 14.73 -10.75 0.01
CA HIS A 175 14.71 -11.34 -1.33
C HIS A 175 13.99 -10.44 -2.34
N GLN A 176 12.81 -9.92 -1.99
CA GLN A 176 11.98 -9.07 -2.86
C GLN A 176 12.63 -7.71 -3.17
N THR A 177 13.49 -7.22 -2.28
CA THR A 177 14.15 -5.92 -2.40
C THR A 177 15.59 -6.02 -2.91
N GLU A 178 15.95 -7.15 -3.55
CA GLU A 178 17.30 -7.39 -4.08
C GLU A 178 18.40 -7.19 -3.01
N GLY A 179 18.10 -7.58 -1.76
CA GLY A 179 18.99 -7.47 -0.62
C GLY A 179 19.12 -6.08 0.00
N LYS A 180 18.35 -5.07 -0.48
CA LYS A 180 18.46 -3.69 0.01
C LYS A 180 17.81 -3.45 1.36
N ILE A 181 16.70 -4.13 1.66
CA ILE A 181 16.03 -4.06 2.97
C ILE A 181 16.21 -5.40 3.69
N GLN A 182 17.15 -5.46 4.63
CA GLN A 182 17.53 -6.73 5.26
C GLN A 182 16.83 -6.99 6.60
N ASN A 183 16.70 -5.97 7.44
CA ASN A 183 16.15 -6.08 8.78
C ASN A 183 15.01 -5.07 8.95
N LEU A 184 13.92 -5.28 8.19
CA LEU A 184 12.75 -4.42 8.27
C LEU A 184 12.15 -4.42 9.67
N LEU A 185 12.00 -5.62 10.26
CA LEU A 185 11.51 -5.84 11.60
C LEU A 185 12.69 -6.10 12.57
N PRO A 186 13.06 -5.14 13.42
CA PRO A 186 14.13 -5.32 14.39
C PRO A 186 13.72 -6.35 15.47
N PRO A 187 14.69 -6.97 16.17
CA PRO A 187 14.38 -7.85 17.30
C PRO A 187 13.45 -7.17 18.31
N GLY A 188 12.42 -7.88 18.77
CA GLY A 188 11.41 -7.36 19.69
C GLY A 188 10.32 -6.49 19.07
N SER A 189 10.34 -6.21 17.76
CA SER A 189 9.27 -5.43 17.10
C SER A 189 7.97 -6.20 16.92
N ILE A 190 8.02 -7.53 17.03
CA ILE A 190 6.86 -8.42 17.09
C ILE A 190 7.07 -9.45 18.20
N ASP A 191 5.96 -9.86 18.80
CA ASP A 191 5.93 -10.67 20.02
C ASP A 191 4.68 -11.57 20.06
N SER A 192 4.45 -12.25 21.18
CA SER A 192 3.29 -13.13 21.37
C SER A 192 1.94 -12.39 21.44
N LEU A 193 1.94 -11.06 21.60
CA LEU A 193 0.73 -10.23 21.59
C LEU A 193 0.39 -9.73 20.17
N THR A 194 1.33 -9.83 19.24
CA THR A 194 1.12 -9.45 17.85
C THR A 194 0.00 -10.27 17.22
N ARG A 195 -0.92 -9.60 16.51
CA ARG A 195 -2.06 -10.23 15.81
C ARG A 195 -2.09 -9.99 14.32
N LEU A 196 -1.51 -8.89 13.86
CA LEU A 196 -1.49 -8.51 12.46
C LEU A 196 -0.18 -7.78 12.18
N VAL A 197 0.53 -8.18 11.13
CA VAL A 197 1.67 -7.46 10.58
C VAL A 197 1.38 -7.19 9.12
N LEU A 198 1.46 -5.91 8.77
CA LEU A 198 1.29 -5.43 7.41
C LEU A 198 2.64 -4.94 6.90
N ILE A 199 2.99 -5.38 5.71
CA ILE A 199 4.27 -5.06 5.09
C ILE A 199 4.01 -4.53 3.71
N ASN A 200 4.62 -3.39 3.40
CA ASN A 200 4.84 -3.02 2.02
C ASN A 200 6.32 -2.78 1.77
N ALA A 201 6.83 -3.37 0.70
CA ALA A 201 8.19 -3.18 0.26
C ALA A 201 8.18 -2.78 -1.23
N LEU A 202 8.91 -1.72 -1.54
CA LEU A 202 9.07 -1.20 -2.89
C LEU A 202 10.56 -1.26 -3.25
N TYR A 203 10.87 -1.81 -4.42
CA TYR A 203 12.20 -1.79 -4.99
C TYR A 203 12.15 -1.15 -6.37
N PHE A 204 12.98 -0.12 -6.56
CA PHE A 204 13.14 0.57 -7.83
C PHE A 204 14.61 0.63 -8.22
N LYS A 205 14.89 0.25 -9.47
CA LYS A 205 16.19 0.40 -10.12
C LYS A 205 15.97 0.76 -11.58
N GLY A 206 16.10 2.04 -11.91
CA GLY A 206 16.01 2.54 -13.28
C GLY A 206 17.35 3.01 -13.83
N ASN A 207 17.47 2.97 -15.15
CA ASN A 207 18.50 3.75 -15.85
C ASN A 207 17.95 5.15 -16.15
N TRP A 208 18.81 6.16 -16.09
CA TRP A 208 18.51 7.47 -16.66
C TRP A 208 18.23 7.34 -18.16
N ALA A 209 17.34 8.20 -18.68
CA ALA A 209 17.11 8.31 -20.12
C ALA A 209 18.39 8.78 -20.84
N THR A 210 19.02 9.84 -20.32
CA THR A 210 20.39 10.25 -20.67
C THR A 210 21.31 9.96 -19.50
N LYS A 211 22.30 9.08 -19.69
CA LYS A 211 23.22 8.66 -18.62
C LYS A 211 24.29 9.73 -18.37
N PHE A 212 24.75 9.79 -17.12
CA PHE A 212 25.95 10.54 -16.77
C PHE A 212 27.19 9.73 -17.14
N GLU A 213 28.15 10.35 -17.81
CA GLU A 213 29.47 9.76 -18.04
C GLU A 213 30.27 9.73 -16.72
N ALA A 214 30.87 8.58 -16.41
CA ALA A 214 31.56 8.38 -15.13
C ALA A 214 32.75 9.34 -14.98
N GLU A 215 33.45 9.61 -16.07
CA GLU A 215 34.63 10.48 -16.18
C GLU A 215 34.29 11.96 -15.93
N ALA A 216 33.02 12.34 -16.11
CA ALA A 216 32.54 13.69 -15.82
C ALA A 216 32.26 13.90 -14.32
N THR A 217 32.21 12.82 -13.52
CA THR A 217 31.95 12.91 -12.08
C THR A 217 33.20 13.38 -11.33
N ARG A 218 33.05 14.43 -10.51
CA ARG A 218 34.17 15.03 -9.75
C ARG A 218 33.77 15.33 -8.32
N GLN A 219 34.74 15.35 -7.41
CA GLN A 219 34.51 15.86 -6.05
C GLN A 219 34.16 17.35 -6.11
N ARG A 220 33.01 17.72 -5.57
CA ARG A 220 32.55 19.11 -5.48
C ARG A 220 32.01 19.40 -4.07
N PRO A 221 32.12 20.65 -3.60
CA PRO A 221 31.53 21.06 -2.33
C PRO A 221 29.98 21.00 -2.39
N PHE A 222 29.35 20.24 -1.49
CA PHE A 222 27.92 20.29 -1.20
C PHE A 222 27.70 21.10 0.07
N ARG A 223 26.96 22.21 -0.03
CA ARG A 223 26.70 23.11 1.08
C ARG A 223 25.47 22.63 1.86
N ILE A 224 25.68 22.13 3.08
CA ILE A 224 24.62 21.65 3.97
C ILE A 224 23.87 22.82 4.61
N ASN A 225 24.63 23.82 5.09
CA ASN A 225 24.12 25.08 5.61
C ASN A 225 25.12 26.21 5.31
N THR A 226 24.87 27.43 5.79
CA THR A 226 25.72 28.59 5.50
C THR A 226 27.18 28.43 5.94
N HIS A 227 27.46 27.57 6.91
CA HIS A 227 28.80 27.40 7.52
C HIS A 227 29.43 26.03 7.20
N THR A 228 28.64 25.04 6.77
CA THR A 228 29.07 23.65 6.66
C THR A 228 29.01 23.18 5.21
N THR A 229 30.15 22.72 4.70
CA THR A 229 30.30 22.13 3.38
C THR A 229 30.93 20.76 3.50
N LYS A 230 30.49 19.79 2.69
CA LYS A 230 31.13 18.48 2.57
C LYS A 230 31.43 18.16 1.11
N PRO A 231 32.60 17.59 0.78
CA PRO A 231 32.87 17.12 -0.57
C PRO A 231 31.96 15.91 -0.89
N VAL A 232 31.35 15.91 -2.08
CA VAL A 232 30.57 14.79 -2.60
C VAL A 232 30.96 14.51 -4.06
N SER A 233 30.79 13.28 -4.49
CA SER A 233 30.90 12.90 -5.91
C SER A 233 29.73 13.52 -6.69
N MET A 234 29.98 14.63 -7.37
CA MET A 234 28.97 15.36 -8.14
C MET A 234 29.05 14.94 -9.60
N MET A 235 27.95 14.34 -10.10
CA MET A 235 27.79 14.00 -11.51
C MET A 235 27.57 15.27 -12.35
N TYR A 236 27.94 15.25 -13.63
CA TYR A 236 27.77 16.39 -14.54
C TYR A 236 27.33 15.90 -15.92
N LEU A 237 26.34 16.59 -16.49
CA LEU A 237 25.83 16.40 -17.84
C LEU A 237 25.28 17.74 -18.33
N SER A 238 25.48 18.06 -19.60
CA SER A 238 24.88 19.21 -20.27
C SER A 238 24.04 18.71 -21.43
N ASP A 239 22.73 18.84 -21.33
CA ASP A 239 21.77 18.37 -22.33
C ASP A 239 20.49 19.23 -22.27
N LYS A 240 19.56 19.03 -23.20
CA LYS A 240 18.21 19.61 -23.15
C LYS A 240 17.31 18.73 -22.30
N PHE A 241 16.78 19.29 -21.22
CA PHE A 241 15.79 18.64 -20.36
C PHE A 241 14.42 19.30 -20.57
N ASN A 242 13.36 18.47 -20.60
CA ASN A 242 11.97 18.90 -20.82
C ASN A 242 11.38 19.57 -19.58
#